data_AF-A0A2H6MZE5-F1
#
_entry.id   AF-A0A2H6MZE5-F1
#
_cell.length_a   1.000
_cell.length_b   1.000
_cell.length_c   1.000
_cell.angle_alpha   90.00
_cell.angle_beta   90.00
_cell.angle_gamma   90.00
#
_symmetry.space_group_name_H-M   'P 1'
#
loop_
_entity.id
_entity.type
_entity.pdbx_description
1 polymer ?
#
loop_
_entity_poly.entity_id
_entity_poly.type
_entity_poly.pdbx_seq_one_letter_code
_entity_poly.pdbx_strand_id
1 'polypeptide(L)'
;VVFNYRGIAGENLLTPRTYCAANTEDLETIIDYIHKLYASAALMAAGVSMGGMLLLNYLGKTGKKTPLKAAAVFSAGWNAFESADSLEKPVNWLLFNYYLTSCLKSSVTRHRQVFD
;
A
#
# COMPACT_ATOMS: atom_id res chain seq x y z
N VAL A 1 -2.98 7.04 -13.29
CA VAL A 1 -2.19 7.63 -12.19
C VAL A 1 -1.50 6.50 -11.45
N VAL A 2 -0.21 6.65 -11.12
CA VAL A 2 0.50 5.74 -10.20
C VAL A 2 0.72 6.51 -8.90
N PHE A 3 0.33 5.91 -7.79
CA PHE A 3 0.45 6.49 -6.46
C PHE A 3 1.71 5.97 -5.76
N ASN A 4 2.62 6.88 -5.41
CA ASN A 4 3.80 6.59 -4.59
C ASN A 4 3.52 6.92 -3.12
N TYR A 5 3.79 5.98 -2.22
CA TYR A 5 3.62 6.18 -0.78
C TYR A 5 4.71 7.05 -0.17
N ARG A 6 4.39 7.58 1.02
CA ARG A 6 5.28 8.32 1.91
C ARG A 6 6.65 7.63 2.01
N GLY A 7 7.72 8.33 1.65
CA GLY A 7 9.11 7.86 1.82
C GLY A 7 9.59 6.85 0.77
N ILE A 8 8.84 6.65 -0.32
CA ILE A 8 9.17 5.71 -1.40
C ILE A 8 9.36 6.47 -2.73
N ALA A 9 9.94 5.80 -3.73
CA ALA A 9 10.18 6.34 -5.07
C ALA A 9 11.11 7.56 -5.13
N GLY A 10 12.02 7.69 -4.15
CA GLY A 10 12.99 8.79 -4.07
C GLY A 10 12.52 9.98 -3.23
N GLU A 11 11.28 9.94 -2.75
CA GLU A 11 10.74 10.97 -1.86
C GLU A 11 11.20 10.78 -0.41
N ASN A 12 11.43 11.89 0.29
CA ASN A 12 11.75 11.89 1.70
C ASN A 12 10.48 11.89 2.56
N LEU A 13 10.54 11.23 3.72
CA LEU A 13 9.53 11.39 4.75
C LEU A 13 9.59 12.79 5.37
N LEU A 14 8.42 13.45 5.45
CA LEU A 14 8.27 14.76 6.11
C LEU A 14 7.75 14.64 7.55
N THR A 15 7.23 13.46 7.92
CA THR A 15 6.67 13.16 9.24
C THR A 15 7.12 11.76 9.67
N PRO A 16 7.15 11.43 10.98
CA PRO A 16 7.50 10.10 11.52
C PRO A 16 6.45 9.02 11.22
N ARG A 17 5.83 9.05 10.04
CA ARG A 17 4.74 8.17 9.64
C ARG A 17 5.02 7.54 8.29
N THR A 18 5.12 6.22 8.29
CA THR A 18 5.23 5.38 7.09
C THR A 18 3.86 4.95 6.57
N TYR A 19 3.85 4.05 5.59
CA TYR A 19 2.64 3.43 5.04
C TYR A 19 2.53 1.96 5.47
N CYS A 20 1.31 1.44 5.52
CA CYS A 20 1.04 0.03 5.77
C CYS A 20 -0.27 -0.39 5.07
N ALA A 21 -0.46 -1.69 4.86
CA ALA A 21 -1.67 -2.22 4.18
C ALA A 21 -2.97 -1.96 4.98
N ALA A 22 -2.87 -1.70 6.28
CA ALA A 22 -4.01 -1.42 7.16
C ALA A 22 -4.49 0.05 7.07
N ASN A 23 -3.61 0.96 6.65
CA ASN A 23 -3.86 2.40 6.66
C ASN A 23 -4.21 2.93 5.27
N THR A 24 -5.49 3.22 5.07
CA THR A 24 -6.09 3.61 3.78
C THR A 24 -6.15 5.11 3.54
N GLU A 25 -5.77 5.93 4.53
CA GLU A 25 -5.96 7.39 4.49
C GLU A 25 -5.29 8.07 3.28
N ASP A 26 -4.07 7.66 2.93
CA ASP A 26 -3.37 8.25 1.78
C ASP A 26 -4.04 7.86 0.45
N LEU A 27 -4.53 6.63 0.35
CA LEU A 27 -5.25 6.15 -0.82
C LEU A 27 -6.60 6.87 -0.97
N GLU A 28 -7.32 7.04 0.14
CA GLU A 28 -8.59 7.79 0.20
C GLU A 28 -8.40 9.22 -0.30
N THR A 29 -7.35 9.89 0.19
CA THR A 29 -7.02 11.27 -0.19
C THR A 29 -6.78 11.40 -1.69
N ILE A 30 -6.03 10.47 -2.29
CA ILE A 30 -5.73 10.53 -3.72
C ILE A 30 -6.93 10.17 -4.58
N ILE A 31 -7.73 9.18 -4.17
CA ILE A 31 -8.96 8.84 -4.89
C ILE A 31 -9.91 10.04 -4.90
N ASP A 32 -10.11 10.71 -3.76
CA ASP A 32 -10.94 11.91 -3.68
C ASP A 32 -10.38 13.07 -4.52
N TYR A 33 -9.07 13.30 -4.46
CA TYR A 33 -8.39 14.31 -5.27
C TYR A 33 -8.58 14.08 -6.78
N ILE A 34 -8.33 12.86 -7.25
CA ILE A 34 -8.49 12.49 -8.67
C ILE A 34 -9.96 12.60 -9.09
N HIS A 35 -10.89 12.14 -8.23
CA HIS A 35 -12.31 12.20 -8.53
C HIS A 35 -12.79 13.65 -8.67
N LYS A 36 -12.31 14.57 -7.82
CA LYS A 36 -12.60 16.02 -7.95
C LYS A 36 -12.00 16.62 -9.22
N LEU A 37 -10.76 16.26 -9.56
CA LEU A 37 -10.07 16.76 -10.74
C LEU A 37 -10.74 16.28 -12.05
N TYR A 38 -11.29 15.06 -12.04
CA TYR A 38 -11.92 14.43 -13.21
C TYR A 38 -13.33 13.91 -12.87
N ALA A 39 -14.22 14.81 -12.46
CA ALA A 39 -15.55 14.47 -11.94
C ALA A 39 -16.44 13.66 -12.90
N SER A 40 -16.25 13.81 -14.21
CA SER A 40 -17.02 13.09 -15.25
C SER A 40 -16.40 11.76 -15.67
N ALA A 41 -15.15 11.46 -15.28
CA ALA A 41 -14.46 10.25 -15.71
C ALA A 41 -14.81 9.04 -14.82
N ALA A 42 -14.98 7.88 -15.45
CA ALA A 42 -15.11 6.63 -14.71
C ALA A 42 -13.76 6.23 -14.10
N LEU A 43 -13.67 6.26 -12.77
CA LEU A 43 -12.44 5.93 -12.05
C LEU A 43 -12.36 4.42 -11.76
N MET A 44 -11.21 3.81 -12.03
CA MET A 44 -10.92 2.41 -11.70
C MET A 44 -9.57 2.32 -10.99
N ALA A 45 -9.41 1.33 -10.11
CA ALA A 45 -8.17 1.11 -9.38
C ALA A 45 -7.64 -0.31 -9.59
N ALA A 46 -6.32 -0.46 -9.60
CA ALA A 46 -5.66 -1.75 -9.60
C ALA A 46 -4.60 -1.81 -8.50
N GLY A 47 -4.54 -2.93 -7.77
CA GLY A 47 -3.59 -3.13 -6.68
C GLY A 47 -2.88 -4.47 -6.78
N VAL A 48 -1.57 -4.48 -6.59
CA VAL A 48 -0.74 -5.69 -6.63
C VAL A 48 -0.10 -5.92 -5.26
N SER A 49 -0.07 -7.17 -4.80
CA SER A 49 0.54 -7.57 -3.52
C SER A 49 0.00 -6.70 -2.36
N MET A 50 0.88 -6.00 -1.63
CA MET A 50 0.50 -5.08 -0.57
C MET A 50 -0.47 -3.98 -1.04
N GLY A 51 -0.32 -3.47 -2.27
CA GLY A 51 -1.24 -2.50 -2.84
C GLY A 51 -2.64 -3.07 -3.08
N GLY A 52 -2.73 -4.37 -3.35
CA GLY A 52 -4.00 -5.10 -3.44
C GLY A 52 -4.67 -5.26 -2.09
N MET A 53 -3.92 -5.61 -1.04
CA MET A 53 -4.42 -5.67 0.34
C MET A 53 -5.01 -4.32 0.77
N LEU A 54 -4.30 -3.24 0.45
CA LEU A 54 -4.77 -1.90 0.77
C LEU A 54 -6.04 -1.53 -0.01
N LEU A 55 -6.09 -1.82 -1.30
CA LEU A 55 -7.27 -1.55 -2.13
C LEU A 55 -8.50 -2.30 -1.61
N LEU A 56 -8.34 -3.57 -1.22
CA LEU A 56 -9.41 -4.36 -0.59
C LEU A 56 -9.85 -3.73 0.74
N ASN A 57 -8.91 -3.31 1.57
CA ASN A 57 -9.20 -2.67 2.85
C ASN A 57 -9.96 -1.35 2.67
N TYR A 58 -9.55 -0.52 1.70
CA TYR A 58 -10.25 0.71 1.32
C TYR A 58 -11.68 0.41 0.87
N LEU A 59 -11.86 -0.53 -0.06
CA LEU A 59 -13.19 -0.92 -0.55
C LEU A 59 -14.08 -1.47 0.57
N GLY A 60 -13.51 -2.23 1.52
CA GLY A 60 -14.21 -2.73 2.69
C GLY A 60 -14.69 -1.61 3.63
N LYS A 61 -13.84 -0.61 3.90
CA LYS A 61 -14.18 0.54 4.76
C LYS A 61 -15.17 1.50 4.11
N THR A 62 -14.94 1.88 2.85
CA THR A 62 -15.74 2.89 2.15
C THR A 62 -17.02 2.31 1.57
N GLY A 63 -17.00 1.04 1.17
CA GLY A 63 -18.14 0.33 0.59
C GLY A 63 -18.75 1.07 -0.60
N LYS A 64 -20.08 1.17 -0.64
CA LYS A 64 -20.84 1.80 -1.73
C LYS A 64 -20.58 3.31 -1.90
N LYS A 65 -19.91 3.95 -0.95
CA LYS A 65 -19.56 5.38 -1.04
C LYS A 65 -18.33 5.64 -1.89
N THR A 66 -17.63 4.59 -2.35
CA THR A 66 -16.44 4.76 -3.17
C THR A 66 -16.81 5.36 -4.53
N PRO A 67 -16.03 6.33 -5.05
CA PRO A 67 -16.21 6.83 -6.41
C PRO A 67 -15.69 5.85 -7.49
N LEU A 68 -15.01 4.77 -7.09
CA LEU A 68 -14.49 3.76 -8.01
C LEU A 68 -15.64 2.97 -8.65
N LYS A 69 -15.60 2.85 -9.98
CA LYS A 69 -16.53 2.02 -10.76
C LYS A 69 -16.12 0.56 -10.83
N ALA A 70 -14.81 0.30 -10.78
CA ALA A 70 -14.26 -1.05 -10.75
C ALA A 70 -12.91 -1.07 -10.04
N ALA A 71 -12.55 -2.25 -9.55
CA ALA A 71 -11.26 -2.52 -8.94
C ALA A 71 -10.72 -3.88 -9.38
N ALA A 72 -9.41 -3.97 -9.60
CA ALA A 72 -8.71 -5.21 -9.89
C ALA A 72 -7.61 -5.44 -8.84
N VAL A 73 -7.51 -6.65 -8.33
CA VAL A 73 -6.55 -7.01 -7.28
C VAL A 73 -5.77 -8.24 -7.71
N PHE A 74 -4.45 -8.16 -7.64
CA PHE A 74 -3.53 -9.21 -8.07
C PHE A 74 -2.60 -9.62 -6.94
N SER A 75 -2.52 -10.93 -6.66
CA SER A 75 -1.57 -11.52 -5.71
C SER A 75 -1.58 -10.87 -4.31
N ALA A 76 -2.74 -10.43 -3.84
CA ALA A 76 -2.89 -9.85 -2.51
C ALA A 76 -2.99 -10.94 -1.44
N GLY A 77 -2.35 -10.73 -0.28
CA GLY A 77 -2.52 -11.59 0.88
C GLY A 77 -3.90 -11.40 1.50
N TRP A 78 -4.73 -12.44 1.52
CA TRP A 78 -6.07 -12.38 2.09
C TRP A 78 -6.05 -12.37 3.63
N ASN A 79 -5.21 -13.22 4.22
CA ASN A 79 -4.94 -13.25 5.65
C ASN A 79 -3.49 -12.81 5.89
N ALA A 80 -3.33 -11.66 6.56
CA ALA A 80 -2.02 -11.08 6.81
C ALA A 80 -1.13 -11.94 7.72
N PHE A 81 -1.72 -12.61 8.72
CA PHE A 81 -0.99 -13.48 9.65
C PHE A 81 -0.49 -14.74 8.95
N GLU A 82 -1.38 -15.44 8.24
CA GLU A 82 -1.00 -16.62 7.44
C GLU A 82 0.03 -16.27 6.34
N SER A 83 -0.09 -15.08 5.75
CA SER A 83 0.90 -14.61 4.76
C SER A 83 2.26 -14.37 5.39
N ALA A 84 2.30 -13.78 6.58
CA ALA A 84 3.55 -13.60 7.35
C ALA A 84 4.15 -14.95 7.74
N ASP A 85 3.37 -15.87 8.30
CA ASP A 85 3.81 -17.21 8.68
C ASP A 85 4.34 -18.00 7.47
N SER A 86 3.68 -17.85 6.31
CA SER A 86 4.14 -18.45 5.05
C SER A 86 5.48 -17.86 4.57
N LEU A 87 5.70 -16.56 4.76
CA LEU A 87 6.95 -15.89 4.40
C LEU A 87 8.13 -16.35 5.27
N GLU A 88 7.88 -16.81 6.49
CA GLU A 88 8.91 -17.34 7.39
C GLU A 88 9.36 -18.78 7.04
N LYS A 89 8.64 -19.48 6.14
CA LYS A 89 9.04 -20.84 5.70
C LYS A 89 10.37 -20.78 4.94
N PRO A 90 11.28 -21.78 5.07
CA PRO A 90 12.68 -21.67 4.62
C PRO A 90 12.89 -21.16 3.19
N VAL A 91 12.12 -21.68 2.21
CA VAL A 91 12.22 -21.26 0.81
C VAL A 91 11.68 -19.85 0.60
N ASN A 92 10.52 -19.53 1.17
CA ASN A 92 9.91 -18.20 1.05
C ASN A 92 10.71 -17.15 1.82
N TRP A 93 11.33 -17.54 2.92
CA TRP A 93 12.20 -16.69 3.71
C TRP A 93 13.40 -16.27 2.88
N LEU A 94 14.05 -17.24 2.23
CA LEU A 94 15.21 -16.98 1.38
C LEU A 94 14.85 -16.13 0.15
N LEU A 95 13.73 -16.44 -0.51
CA LEU A 95 13.34 -15.78 -1.76
C LEU A 95 12.68 -14.41 -1.56
N PHE A 96 11.91 -14.25 -0.49
CA PHE A 96 11.06 -13.06 -0.28
C PHE A 96 11.35 -12.36 1.03
N ASN A 97 11.20 -13.03 2.18
CA ASN A 97 11.21 -12.35 3.47
C ASN A 97 12.55 -11.64 3.75
N TYR A 98 13.66 -12.31 3.45
CA TYR A 98 15.01 -11.74 3.60
C TYR A 98 15.19 -10.45 2.79
N TYR A 99 14.73 -10.46 1.54
CA TYR A 99 14.80 -9.30 0.66
C TYR A 99 13.89 -8.17 1.13
N LEU A 100 12.60 -8.47 1.38
CA LEU A 100 11.60 -7.50 1.86
C LEU A 100 12.04 -6.83 3.16
N THR A 101 12.55 -7.62 4.10
CA THR A 101 13.08 -7.13 5.38
C THR A 101 14.31 -6.24 5.18
N SER A 102 15.19 -6.59 4.24
CA SER A 102 16.36 -5.76 3.92
C SER A 102 15.97 -4.42 3.31
N CYS A 103 14.98 -4.41 2.40
CA CYS A 103 14.41 -3.18 1.84
C CYS A 103 13.75 -2.32 2.92
N LEU A 104 12.97 -2.93 3.82
CA LEU A 104 12.32 -2.22 4.91
C LEU A 104 13.35 -1.56 5.84
N LYS A 105 14.39 -2.29 6.25
CA LYS A 105 15.50 -1.74 7.05
C LYS A 105 16.15 -0.56 6.33
N SER A 106 16.48 -0.70 5.05
CA SER A 106 17.06 0.38 4.24
C SER A 106 16.16 1.62 4.21
N SER A 107 14.85 1.43 4.02
CA SER A 107 13.86 2.52 4.01
C SER A 107 13.77 3.24 5.35
N VAL A 108 13.79 2.52 6.46
CA VAL A 108 13.75 3.10 7.81
C VAL A 108 15.06 3.82 8.12
N THR A 109 16.21 3.19 7.84
CA THR A 109 17.53 3.81 8.07
C THR A 109 17.71 5.09 7.27
N ARG A 110 17.24 5.14 6.02
CA ARG A 110 17.28 6.35 5.18
C ARG A 110 16.59 7.54 5.85
N HIS A 111 15.49 7.30 6.55
CA HIS A 111 14.65 8.34 7.14
C HIS A 111 14.78 8.42 8.66
N ARG A 112 15.85 7.85 9.24
CA ARG A 112 16.04 7.73 10.69
C ARG A 112 15.86 9.06 11.43
N GLN A 113 16.43 10.13 10.89
CA GLN A 113 16.36 11.48 11.49
C GLN A 113 14.94 12.02 11.65
N VAL A 114 13.97 11.49 10.89
CA VAL A 114 12.57 11.90 10.96
C VAL A 114 11.82 11.17 12.08
N PHE A 115 12.34 10.03 12.55
CA PHE A 115 11.76 9.20 13.61
C PHE A 115 12.38 9.43 14.99
N ASP A 116 13.53 10.10 15.06
CA ASP A 116 14.22 10.51 16.29
C ASP A 116 13.59 11.81 16.84
#